data_AF-A0A2M8GYV0-F1
#
_entry.id   AF-A0A2M8GYV0-F1
#
_cell.length_a   1.000
_cell.length_b   1.000
_cell.length_c   1.000
_cell.angle_alpha   90.00
_cell.angle_beta   90.00
_cell.angle_gamma   90.00
#
_symmetry.space_group_name_H-M   'P 1'
#
loop_
_entity.id
_entity.type
_entity.pdbx_description
1 polymer ?
#
loop_
_entity_poly.entity_id
_entity_poly.type
_entity_poly.pdbx_seq_one_letter_code
_entity_poly.pdbx_strand_id
1 'polypeptide(L)'
;MLTQDVTEELKQIIDSLHQQGKQPTTALIKARLSSPVPMPAIIAAVKSWKNTKHVPKVEIARQQGSEQERIQQLEQLVQQQAEQIQALSTRIQALEEK
;
A
#
# COMPACT_ATOMS: atom_id res chain seq x y z
N MET A 1 -6.27 4.07 16.24
CA MET A 1 -5.47 3.08 15.47
C MET A 1 -5.58 3.45 14.00
N LEU A 2 -4.47 3.59 13.27
CA LEU A 2 -4.50 3.98 11.86
C LEU A 2 -4.87 2.73 11.02
N THR A 3 -6.08 2.69 10.47
CA THR A 3 -6.56 1.61 9.60
C THR A 3 -6.31 1.94 8.12
N GLN A 4 -6.07 0.92 7.32
CA GLN A 4 -6.02 1.01 5.86
C GLN A 4 -7.21 0.24 5.30
N ASP A 5 -8.03 0.91 4.50
CA ASP A 5 -9.11 0.26 3.76
C ASP A 5 -8.52 -0.45 2.54
N VAL A 6 -8.76 -1.76 2.45
CA VAL A 6 -8.29 -2.63 1.35
C VAL A 6 -9.45 -3.24 0.57
N THR A 7 -10.66 -2.72 0.77
CA THR A 7 -11.90 -3.27 0.20
C THR A 7 -11.89 -3.23 -1.32
N GLU A 8 -11.47 -2.11 -1.90
CA GLU A 8 -11.47 -1.92 -3.36
C GLU A 8 -10.39 -2.79 -4.03
N GLU A 9 -9.21 -2.90 -3.43
CA GLU A 9 -8.14 -3.79 -3.91
C GLU A 9 -8.61 -5.26 -3.91
N LEU A 10 -9.24 -5.71 -2.82
CA LEU A 10 -9.82 -7.05 -2.72
C LEU A 10 -10.88 -7.30 -3.80
N LYS A 11 -11.78 -6.34 -4.02
CA LYS A 11 -12.82 -6.44 -5.04
C LYS A 11 -12.25 -6.55 -6.44
N GLN A 12 -11.30 -5.70 -6.80
CA GLN A 12 -10.62 -5.73 -8.09
C GLN A 12 -9.92 -7.07 -8.35
N ILE A 13 -9.21 -7.61 -7.35
CA ILE A 13 -8.52 -8.91 -7.49
C ILE A 13 -9.53 -10.04 -7.68
N ILE A 14 -10.61 -10.04 -6.90
CA ILE A 14 -11.66 -11.06 -6.97
C ILE A 14 -12.37 -11.02 -8.33
N ASP A 15 -12.72 -9.83 -8.81
CA ASP A 15 -13.38 -9.65 -10.10
C ASP A 15 -12.44 -10.01 -11.26
N SER A 16 -11.17 -9.64 -11.18
CA SER A 16 -10.15 -10.03 -12.16
C SER A 16 -9.98 -11.55 -12.24
N LEU A 17 -9.94 -12.23 -11.10
CA LEU A 17 -9.90 -13.69 -11.03
C LEU A 17 -11.14 -14.31 -11.67
N HIS A 18 -12.31 -13.74 -11.39
CA HIS A 18 -13.56 -14.22 -11.95
C HIS A 18 -13.63 -14.04 -13.48
N GLN A 19 -13.20 -12.88 -13.99
CA GLN A 19 -13.10 -12.61 -15.44
C GLN A 19 -12.11 -13.54 -16.14
N GLN A 20 -11.04 -13.95 -15.46
CA GLN A 20 -10.08 -14.96 -15.95
C GLN A 20 -10.62 -16.39 -15.91
N GLY A 21 -11.88 -16.61 -15.50
CA GLY A 21 -12.47 -17.94 -15.32
C GLY A 21 -11.88 -18.72 -14.14
N LYS A 22 -11.06 -18.07 -13.30
CA LYS A 22 -10.42 -18.70 -12.13
C LYS A 22 -11.31 -18.50 -10.91
N GLN A 23 -11.45 -19.55 -10.09
CA GLN A 23 -12.13 -19.37 -8.82
C GLN A 23 -11.24 -18.56 -7.87
N PRO A 24 -11.74 -17.46 -7.27
CA PRO A 24 -11.00 -16.71 -6.29
C PRO A 24 -10.80 -17.57 -5.04
N THR A 25 -9.54 -17.92 -4.78
CA THR A 25 -9.11 -18.67 -3.59
C THR A 25 -8.25 -17.78 -2.71
N THR A 26 -8.21 -18.10 -1.42
CA THR A 26 -7.42 -17.37 -0.42
C THR A 26 -5.95 -17.25 -0.82
N ALA A 27 -5.37 -18.31 -1.42
CA ALA A 27 -4.00 -18.32 -1.90
C ALA A 27 -3.80 -17.41 -3.13
N LEU A 28 -4.72 -17.45 -4.11
CA LEU A 28 -4.63 -16.63 -5.32
C LEU A 28 -4.81 -15.14 -5.05
N ILE A 29 -5.62 -14.80 -4.06
CA ILE A 29 -5.85 -13.42 -3.63
C ILE A 29 -4.64 -12.93 -2.84
N LYS A 30 -4.15 -13.72 -1.87
CA LYS A 30 -2.94 -13.39 -1.10
C LYS A 30 -1.73 -13.15 -2.00
N ALA A 31 -1.57 -13.94 -3.07
CA ALA A 31 -0.47 -13.79 -4.03
C ALA A 31 -0.54 -12.51 -4.89
N ARG A 32 -1.71 -11.85 -4.95
CA ARG A 32 -1.94 -10.64 -5.77
C ARG A 32 -2.12 -9.37 -4.95
N LEU A 33 -2.31 -9.48 -3.63
CA LEU A 33 -2.44 -8.34 -2.73
C LEU A 33 -1.09 -7.66 -2.53
N SER A 34 -1.07 -6.33 -2.62
CA SER A 34 0.14 -5.52 -2.40
C SER A 34 0.37 -5.29 -0.91
N SER A 35 -0.71 -5.28 -0.12
CA SER A 35 -0.66 -5.10 1.33
C SER A 35 -0.85 -6.42 2.08
N PRO A 36 -0.15 -6.62 3.20
CA PRO A 36 -0.32 -7.79 4.06
C PRO A 36 -1.69 -7.76 4.75
N VAL A 37 -2.67 -8.44 4.16
CA VAL A 37 -4.01 -8.62 4.72
C VAL A 37 -4.04 -9.90 5.59
N PRO A 38 -4.59 -9.84 6.82
CA PRO A 38 -4.74 -11.02 7.67
C PRO A 38 -5.56 -12.12 6.99
N MET A 39 -5.11 -13.37 7.10
CA MET A 39 -5.78 -14.53 6.50
C MET A 39 -7.28 -14.62 6.84
N PRO A 40 -7.74 -14.33 8.08
CA PRO A 40 -9.17 -14.33 8.42
C PRO A 40 -9.98 -13.33 7.60
N ALA A 41 -9.42 -12.14 7.32
CA ALA A 41 -10.09 -11.10 6.55
C ALA A 41 -10.24 -11.51 5.08
N ILE A 42 -9.20 -12.13 4.49
CA ILE A 42 -9.27 -12.68 3.14
C ILE A 42 -10.34 -13.79 3.06
N ILE A 43 -10.38 -14.70 4.03
CA ILE A 43 -11.36 -15.80 4.08
C ILE A 43 -12.79 -15.23 4.13
N ALA A 44 -13.04 -14.23 4.98
CA ALA A 44 -14.35 -13.58 5.08
C ALA A 44 -14.78 -12.92 3.76
N ALA A 45 -13.86 -12.23 3.08
CA ALA A 45 -14.12 -11.60 1.78
C ALA A 45 -14.47 -12.63 0.70
N VAL A 46 -13.70 -13.73 0.60
CA VAL A 46 -13.98 -14.82 -0.35
C VAL A 46 -15.32 -15.49 -0.09
N LYS A 47 -15.62 -15.80 1.19
CA LYS A 47 -16.88 -16.45 1.56
C LYS A 47 -18.07 -15.56 1.26
N SER A 48 -17.99 -14.27 1.58
CA SER A 48 -19.02 -13.29 1.26
C SER A 48 -19.24 -13.19 -0.24
N TRP A 49 -18.17 -13.00 -1.02
CA TRP A 49 -18.30 -12.90 -2.48
C TRP A 49 -18.89 -14.18 -3.11
N LYS A 50 -18.53 -15.37 -2.61
CA LYS A 50 -19.12 -16.62 -3.10
C LYS A 50 -20.62 -16.70 -2.83
N ASN A 51 -21.10 -16.16 -1.71
CA ASN A 51 -22.49 -16.26 -1.29
C ASN A 51 -23.37 -15.13 -1.85
N THR A 52 -22.87 -13.89 -1.87
CA THR A 52 -23.65 -12.69 -2.17
C THR A 52 -23.09 -11.88 -3.34
N LYS A 53 -21.99 -12.31 -3.97
CA LYS A 53 -21.22 -11.53 -4.98
C LYS A 53 -20.78 -10.15 -4.49
N HIS A 54 -20.81 -9.93 -3.17
CA HIS A 54 -20.43 -8.68 -2.53
C HIS A 54 -19.20 -8.88 -1.64
N VAL A 55 -18.24 -7.97 -1.75
CA VAL A 55 -17.05 -7.91 -0.90
C VAL A 55 -17.35 -6.95 0.26
N PRO A 56 -17.32 -7.41 1.53
CA PRO A 56 -17.58 -6.57 2.68
C PRO A 56 -16.45 -5.56 2.87
N LYS A 57 -16.73 -4.46 3.58
CA LYS A 57 -15.70 -3.49 3.96
C LYS A 57 -14.62 -4.16 4.80
N VAL A 58 -13.37 -4.10 4.36
CA VAL A 58 -12.21 -4.67 5.06
C VAL A 58 -11.24 -3.56 5.41
N GLU A 59 -11.14 -3.28 6.71
CA GLU A 59 -10.16 -2.36 7.28
C GLU A 59 -9.08 -3.17 8.01
N ILE A 60 -7.84 -3.02 7.58
CA ILE A 60 -6.69 -3.66 8.23
C ILE A 60 -5.92 -2.65 9.06
N ALA A 61 -5.30 -3.10 10.16
CA ALA A 61 -4.32 -2.27 10.84
C ALA A 61 -3.16 -2.01 9.88
N ARG A 62 -2.82 -0.73 9.64
CA ARG A 62 -1.69 -0.38 8.78
C ARG A 62 -0.43 -0.94 9.44
N GLN A 63 0.23 -1.91 8.79
CA GLN A 63 1.57 -2.32 9.19
C GLN A 63 2.49 -1.15 8.87
N GLN A 64 2.77 -0.33 9.88
CA GLN A 64 3.92 0.54 9.83
C GLN A 64 5.12 -0.40 9.88
N GLY A 65 6.09 -0.25 8.96
CA GLY A 65 7.41 -0.89 9.12
C GLY A 65 7.96 -0.60 10.51
N SER A 66 8.98 -1.33 10.96
CA SER A 66 9.51 -1.08 12.30
C SER A 66 9.79 0.42 12.46
N GLU A 67 9.40 0.98 13.61
CA GLU A 67 9.49 2.44 13.82
C GLU A 67 10.90 2.95 13.52
N GLN A 68 11.90 2.10 13.78
CA GLN A 68 13.31 2.28 13.46
C GLN A 68 13.60 2.38 11.95
N GLU A 69 13.08 1.48 11.12
CA GLU A 69 13.24 1.57 9.65
C GLU A 69 12.57 2.84 9.08
N ARG A 70 11.42 3.22 9.64
CA ARG A 70 10.72 4.44 9.21
C ARG A 70 11.49 5.69 9.59
N ILE A 71 12.05 5.73 10.80
CA ILE A 71 12.91 6.82 11.25
C ILE A 71 14.13 6.92 10.34
N GLN A 72 14.82 5.81 10.06
CA GLN A 72 15.99 5.80 9.16
C GLN A 72 15.66 6.31 7.75
N GLN A 73 14.54 5.88 7.17
CA GLN A 73 14.11 6.36 5.84
C GLN A 73 13.79 7.86 5.85
N LEU A 74 13.17 8.36 6.91
CA LEU A 74 12.86 9.77 7.05
C LEU A 74 14.12 10.62 7.25
N GLU A 75 15.06 10.17 8.08
CA GLU A 75 16.35 10.83 8.28
C GLU A 75 17.14 10.92 6.97
N GLN A 76 17.19 9.82 6.21
CA GLN A 76 17.86 9.80 4.91
C GLN A 76 17.20 10.75 3.90
N LEU A 77 15.86 10.80 3.85
CA LEU A 77 15.13 11.71 2.98
C LEU A 77 15.40 13.17 3.34
N VAL A 78 15.42 13.50 4.63
CA VAL A 78 15.70 14.86 5.13
C VAL A 78 17.11 15.29 4.73
N GLN A 79 18.11 14.41 4.85
CA GLN A 79 19.48 14.70 4.41
C GLN A 79 19.53 14.99 2.91
N GLN A 80 18.95 14.12 2.08
CA GLN A 80 18.94 14.33 0.63
C GLN A 80 18.26 15.63 0.21
N GLN A 81 17.14 15.98 0.86
CA GLN A 81 16.44 17.23 0.56
C GLN A 81 17.26 18.45 1.01
N ALA A 82 17.94 18.39 2.15
CA ALA A 82 18.81 19.47 2.61
C ALA A 82 19.96 19.72 1.62
N GLU A 83 20.59 18.65 1.12
CA GLU A 83 21.64 18.74 0.10
C GLU A 83 21.12 19.37 -1.20
N GLN A 84 19.93 18.96 -1.67
CA GLN A 84 19.32 19.53 -2.86
C GLN A 84 19.00 21.03 -2.69
N ILE A 85 18.45 21.42 -1.54
CA ILE A 85 18.15 22.82 -1.25
C ILE A 85 19.44 23.65 -1.22
N GLN A 86 20.50 23.15 -0.58
CA GLN A 86 21.80 23.83 -0.61
C GLN A 86 22.32 23.99 -2.04
N ALA A 87 22.37 22.91 -2.82
CA ALA A 87 22.87 22.95 -4.19
C ALA A 87 22.08 23.95 -5.07
N LEU A 88 20.76 23.99 -4.92
CA LEU A 88 19.90 24.94 -5.62
C LEU A 88 20.15 26.37 -5.16
N SER A 89 20.29 26.61 -3.85
CA SER A 89 20.58 27.94 -3.30
C SER A 89 21.92 28.49 -3.81
N THR A 90 22.98 27.67 -3.82
CA THR A 90 24.30 28.05 -4.37
C THR A 90 24.20 28.37 -5.86
N ARG A 91 23.42 27.58 -6.61
CA ARG A 91 23.23 27.83 -8.04
C ARG A 91 22.46 29.11 -8.32
N ILE A 92 21.48 29.47 -7.48
CA ILE A 92 20.77 30.75 -7.58
C ILE A 92 21.73 31.91 -7.29
N GLN A 93 22.51 31.85 -6.21
CA GLN A 93 23.49 32.90 -5.90
C GLN A 93 24.49 33.11 -7.04
N ALA A 94 25.04 32.03 -7.61
CA ALA A 94 25.97 32.11 -8.73
C ALA A 94 25.35 32.70 -10.01
N LEU A 95 24.03 32.65 -10.16
CA LEU A 95 23.30 33.28 -11.26
C LEU A 95 22.95 34.74 -10.96
N GLU A 96 22.73 35.09 -9.68
CA GLU A 96 22.47 36.47 -9.26
C GLU A 96 23.73 37.35 -9.27
N GLU A 97 24.92 36.76 -9.08
CA GLU A 97 26.21 37.46 -9.15
C GLU A 97 26.73 37.70 -10.59
N LYS A 98 25.99 37.27 -11.62
CA LYS A 98 26.39 37.31 -13.03
C LYS A 98 25.50 38.22 -13.86
#